data_AF-L2GKE9-F1
#
_entry.id   AF-L2GKE9-F1
#
_cell.length_a   1.000
_cell.length_b   1.000
_cell.length_c   1.000
_cell.angle_alpha   90.00
_cell.angle_beta   90.00
_cell.angle_gamma   90.00
#
_symmetry.space_group_name_H-M   'P 1'
#
loop_
_entity.id
_entity.type
_entity.pdbx_description
1 polymer ?
#
loop_
_entity_poly.entity_id
_entity_poly.type
_entity_poly.pdbx_seq_one_letter_code
_entity_poly.pdbx_strand_id
1 'polypeptide(L)'
;DMLLSERVSEKQEKASSFMHRIEPCVPRAINERADGECLGVNPCYGLDENETYFCDNKYDIIPEIYNGKNVADFIDPEIQSKLQQVVNEECSYYLREYDVMSPEERRLYEDCNNARIHANMMALFNKRASVPAHRKNPARQAAEFDLVDPAPASKHIVSAAPKPSRNKKVQAEKPGRYYDLKPRHIFRPEGSKHRK
;
A
#
# COMPACT_ATOMS: atom_id res chain seq x y z
N ASP A 1 -60.57 72.97 5.93
CA ASP A 1 -59.09 72.94 5.97
C ASP A 1 -58.46 72.36 4.72
N MET A 2 -58.68 73.02 3.56
CA MET A 2 -58.10 72.58 2.27
C MET A 2 -56.57 72.74 2.22
N LEU A 3 -56.03 73.72 2.97
CA LEU A 3 -54.60 73.96 3.12
C LEU A 3 -53.87 72.85 3.88
N LEU A 4 -54.59 72.09 4.73
CA LEU A 4 -53.98 71.01 5.50
C LEU A 4 -53.81 69.78 4.61
N SER A 5 -54.81 69.47 3.77
CA SER A 5 -54.74 68.37 2.81
C SER A 5 -53.64 68.57 1.77
N GLU A 6 -53.48 69.78 1.24
CA GLU A 6 -52.41 70.10 0.27
C GLU A 6 -51.01 69.95 0.89
N ARG A 7 -50.81 70.41 2.14
CA ARG A 7 -49.53 70.22 2.83
C ARG A 7 -49.22 68.75 3.12
N VAL A 8 -50.25 67.94 3.36
CA VAL A 8 -50.09 66.51 3.59
C VAL A 8 -49.75 65.79 2.29
N SER A 9 -50.41 66.14 1.17
CA SER A 9 -50.11 65.55 -0.14
C SER A 9 -48.70 65.93 -0.62
N GLU A 10 -48.29 67.19 -0.47
CA GLU A 10 -46.93 67.63 -0.82
C GLU A 10 -45.86 66.88 0.00
N LYS A 11 -46.15 66.59 1.28
CA LYS A 11 -45.24 65.82 2.13
C LYS A 11 -45.18 64.35 1.69
N GLN A 12 -46.28 63.77 1.24
CA GLN A 12 -46.33 62.41 0.70
C GLN A 12 -45.59 62.31 -0.63
N GLU A 13 -45.74 63.28 -1.53
CA GLU A 13 -45.00 63.34 -2.81
C GLU A 13 -43.50 63.53 -2.60
N LYS A 14 -43.11 64.35 -1.62
CA LYS A 14 -41.70 64.46 -1.22
C LYS A 14 -41.19 63.13 -0.71
N ALA A 15 -41.92 62.45 0.17
CA ALA A 15 -41.51 61.15 0.71
C ALA A 15 -41.38 60.08 -0.39
N SER A 16 -42.32 60.00 -1.33
CA SER A 16 -42.26 59.03 -2.43
C SER A 16 -41.09 59.29 -3.38
N SER A 17 -40.70 60.56 -3.59
CA SER A 17 -39.51 60.91 -4.38
C SER A 17 -38.20 60.36 -3.81
N PHE A 18 -38.13 60.16 -2.48
CA PHE A 18 -36.95 59.59 -1.81
C PHE A 18 -36.98 58.06 -1.75
N MET A 19 -38.13 57.40 -1.92
CA MET A 19 -38.25 55.94 -1.83
C MET A 19 -37.43 55.20 -2.91
N HIS A 20 -37.30 55.77 -4.10
CA HIS A 20 -36.47 55.21 -5.19
C HIS A 20 -34.96 55.42 -4.99
N ARG A 21 -34.57 56.28 -4.02
CA ARG A 21 -33.17 56.58 -3.71
C ARG A 21 -32.61 55.65 -2.63
N ILE A 22 -33.48 54.96 -1.90
CA ILE A 22 -33.13 53.99 -0.88
C ILE A 22 -33.12 52.63 -1.58
N GLU A 23 -31.96 52.20 -2.06
CA GLU A 23 -31.79 50.79 -2.40
C GLU A 23 -31.79 49.99 -1.10
N PRO A 24 -32.71 49.03 -0.89
CA PRO A 24 -32.61 48.13 0.24
C PRO A 24 -31.30 47.36 0.07
N CYS A 25 -30.37 47.56 1.00
CA CYS A 25 -29.17 46.75 1.07
C CYS A 25 -29.63 45.31 1.31
N VAL A 26 -29.63 44.49 0.26
CA VAL A 26 -29.83 43.04 0.41
C VAL A 26 -28.66 42.59 1.28
N PRO A 27 -28.91 42.04 2.49
CA PRO A 27 -27.81 41.54 3.30
C PRO A 27 -27.08 40.50 2.46
N ARG A 28 -25.75 40.65 2.32
CA ARG A 28 -24.94 39.56 1.79
C ARG A 28 -25.29 38.31 2.59
N ALA A 29 -25.43 37.18 1.89
CA ALA A 29 -25.56 35.90 2.57
C ALA A 29 -24.38 35.80 3.55
N ILE A 30 -24.71 35.66 4.84
CA ILE A 30 -23.70 35.56 5.90
C ILE A 30 -22.95 34.26 5.65
N ASN A 31 -21.67 34.37 5.37
CA ASN A 31 -20.79 33.22 5.37
C ASN A 31 -20.39 33.00 6.83
N GLU A 32 -21.00 32.01 7.50
CA GLU A 32 -20.76 31.73 8.93
C GLU A 32 -19.27 31.62 9.30
N ARG A 33 -18.41 31.24 8.34
CA ARG A 33 -16.95 31.15 8.51
C ARG A 33 -16.20 32.48 8.35
N ALA A 34 -16.68 33.40 7.51
CA ALA A 34 -16.00 34.66 7.19
C ALA A 34 -16.49 35.81 8.09
N ASP A 35 -17.75 35.77 8.48
CA ASP A 35 -18.42 36.83 9.26
C ASP A 35 -18.47 36.49 10.77
N GLY A 36 -17.80 35.42 11.18
CA GLY A 36 -17.60 35.08 12.59
C GLY A 36 -16.78 36.18 13.28
N GLU A 37 -17.36 36.76 14.33
CA GLU A 37 -16.78 37.81 15.16
C GLU A 37 -15.30 37.55 15.51
N CYS A 38 -14.37 38.21 14.81
CA CYS A 38 -13.00 38.36 15.31
C CYS A 38 -12.96 39.55 16.29
N LEU A 39 -13.68 39.42 17.40
CA LEU A 39 -13.53 40.33 18.53
C LEU A 39 -12.19 40.03 19.22
N GLY A 40 -11.17 40.80 18.84
CA GLY A 40 -9.85 40.76 19.44
C GLY A 40 -8.91 39.83 18.69
N VAL A 41 -7.70 40.33 18.45
CA VAL A 41 -6.61 39.72 17.71
C VAL A 41 -6.37 38.27 18.18
N ASN A 42 -6.90 37.29 17.45
CA ASN A 42 -6.62 35.87 17.66
C ASN A 42 -5.57 35.44 16.61
N PRO A 43 -4.30 35.20 17.00
CA PRO A 43 -3.21 34.91 16.08
C PRO A 43 -3.24 33.48 15.50
N CYS A 44 -4.39 32.80 15.49
CA CYS A 44 -4.46 31.35 15.33
C CYS A 44 -5.48 30.84 14.29
N TYR A 45 -6.17 31.71 13.55
CA TYR A 45 -6.92 31.28 12.37
C TYR A 45 -6.04 31.46 11.14
N GLY A 46 -5.11 30.53 10.94
CA GLY A 46 -4.47 30.37 9.64
C GLY A 46 -5.55 29.99 8.65
N LEU A 47 -5.79 30.83 7.65
CA LEU A 47 -6.67 30.47 6.53
C LEU A 47 -6.08 29.22 5.87
N ASP A 48 -6.84 28.13 5.85
CA ASP A 48 -6.42 26.90 5.19
C ASP A 48 -6.71 27.03 3.69
N GLU A 49 -5.64 27.21 2.91
CA GLU A 49 -5.71 27.38 1.45
C GLU A 49 -6.36 26.17 0.77
N ASN A 50 -6.24 24.99 1.39
CA ASN A 50 -6.74 23.73 0.84
C ASN A 50 -8.28 23.65 0.81
N GLU A 51 -8.99 24.40 1.65
CA GLU A 51 -10.46 24.37 1.71
C GLU A 51 -11.10 24.82 0.38
N THR A 52 -10.40 25.68 -0.36
CA THR A 52 -10.90 26.30 -1.60
C THR A 52 -10.78 25.42 -2.85
N TYR A 53 -10.03 24.31 -2.78
CA TYR A 53 -9.83 23.44 -3.94
C TYR A 53 -11.07 22.61 -4.30
N PHE A 54 -11.27 22.35 -5.59
CA PHE A 54 -12.35 21.50 -6.13
C PHE A 54 -11.88 20.05 -6.36
N CYS A 55 -11.34 19.44 -5.32
CA CYS A 55 -10.87 18.06 -5.32
C CYS A 55 -11.47 17.33 -4.11
N ASP A 56 -11.60 16.00 -4.15
CA ASP A 56 -11.98 15.21 -2.98
C ASP A 56 -10.81 15.07 -2.00
N ASN A 57 -9.59 14.95 -2.53
CA ASN A 57 -8.36 14.71 -1.79
C ASN A 57 -7.62 16.01 -1.46
N LYS A 58 -8.30 16.94 -0.77
CA LYS A 58 -7.79 18.31 -0.54
C LYS A 58 -6.64 18.38 0.46
N TYR A 59 -6.60 17.45 1.39
CA TYR A 59 -5.65 17.45 2.51
C TYR A 59 -4.57 16.38 2.37
N ASP A 60 -4.49 15.71 1.21
CA ASP A 60 -3.44 14.73 0.95
C ASP A 60 -2.09 15.45 0.79
N ILE A 61 -1.05 14.92 1.44
CA ILE A 61 0.30 15.49 1.39
C ILE A 61 0.98 15.03 0.10
N ILE A 62 1.32 15.98 -0.77
CA ILE A 62 2.08 15.73 -1.99
C ILE A 62 3.56 15.57 -1.65
N PRO A 63 4.22 14.44 -2.00
CA PRO A 63 5.65 14.30 -1.79
C PRO A 63 6.42 15.18 -2.78
N GLU A 64 7.36 16.00 -2.28
CA GLU A 64 8.19 16.87 -3.11
C GLU A 64 9.47 16.18 -3.59
N ILE A 65 10.16 15.44 -2.71
CA ILE A 65 11.48 14.86 -3.01
C ILE A 65 11.45 13.34 -2.79
N TYR A 66 11.93 12.60 -3.79
CA TYR A 66 12.10 11.16 -3.74
C TYR A 66 13.48 10.76 -4.27
N ASN A 67 14.30 10.08 -3.45
CA ASN A 67 15.66 9.65 -3.79
C ASN A 67 16.56 10.78 -4.36
N GLY A 68 16.43 11.98 -3.81
CA GLY A 68 17.20 13.15 -4.25
C GLY A 68 16.75 13.76 -5.58
N LYS A 69 15.63 13.29 -6.14
CA LYS A 69 14.98 13.87 -7.32
C LYS A 69 13.66 14.54 -6.93
N ASN A 70 13.29 15.60 -7.63
CA ASN A 70 12.01 16.28 -7.44
C ASN A 70 10.90 15.46 -8.11
N VAL A 71 9.78 15.27 -7.42
CA VAL A 71 8.62 14.53 -7.94
C VAL A 71 7.88 15.36 -8.99
N ALA A 72 7.84 16.69 -8.85
CA ALA A 72 7.12 17.57 -9.77
C ALA A 72 7.62 17.46 -11.23
N ASP A 73 8.91 17.18 -11.41
CA ASP A 73 9.54 17.03 -12.73
C ASP A 73 9.04 15.78 -13.49
N PHE A 74 8.41 14.83 -12.78
CA PHE A 74 7.91 13.56 -13.34
C PHE A 74 6.38 13.47 -13.35
N ILE A 75 5.65 14.57 -13.12
CA ILE A 75 4.18 14.59 -13.22
C ILE A 75 3.78 14.83 -14.68
N ASP A 76 3.35 13.78 -15.38
CA ASP A 76 2.91 13.84 -16.78
C ASP A 76 1.72 12.90 -17.00
N PRO A 77 0.61 13.37 -17.63
CA PRO A 77 -0.54 12.50 -17.96
C PRO A 77 -0.16 11.30 -18.85
N GLU A 78 0.87 11.40 -19.68
CA GLU A 78 1.32 10.36 -20.61
C GLU A 78 2.53 9.55 -20.09
N ILE A 79 2.88 9.67 -18.80
CA ILE A 79 4.05 9.00 -18.22
C ILE A 79 4.07 7.50 -18.46
N GLN A 80 2.91 6.85 -18.44
CA GLN A 80 2.80 5.40 -18.66
C GLN A 80 3.21 4.99 -20.08
N SER A 81 2.84 5.79 -21.09
CA SER A 81 3.20 5.53 -22.48
C SER A 81 4.70 5.68 -22.69
N LYS A 82 5.28 6.77 -22.16
CA LYS A 82 6.74 7.02 -22.20
C LYS A 82 7.51 5.92 -21.47
N LEU A 83 7.02 5.49 -20.31
CA LEU A 83 7.63 4.39 -19.55
C LEU A 83 7.59 3.07 -20.33
N GLN A 84 6.47 2.75 -21.00
CA GLN A 84 6.36 1.56 -21.83
C GLN A 84 7.34 1.56 -23.01
N GLN A 85 7.52 2.71 -23.67
CA GLN A 85 8.51 2.85 -24.75
C GLN A 85 9.92 2.54 -24.25
N VAL A 86 10.31 3.17 -23.13
CA VAL A 86 11.62 2.93 -22.49
C VAL A 86 11.78 1.46 -22.09
N VAL A 87 10.78 0.85 -21.46
CA VAL A 87 10.84 -0.56 -21.07
C VAL A 87 10.97 -1.49 -22.28
N ASN A 88 10.30 -1.20 -23.39
CA ASN A 88 10.41 -1.99 -24.61
C ASN A 88 11.81 -1.88 -25.24
N GLU A 89 12.36 -0.66 -25.29
CA GLU A 89 13.72 -0.39 -25.75
C GLU A 89 14.74 -1.11 -24.87
N GLU A 90 14.63 -0.96 -23.55
CA GLU A 90 15.52 -1.59 -22.58
C GLU A 90 15.39 -3.12 -22.58
N CYS A 91 14.19 -3.68 -22.66
CA CYS A 91 13.99 -5.14 -22.73
C CYS A 91 14.73 -5.75 -23.93
N SER A 92 14.72 -5.06 -25.08
CA SER A 92 15.49 -5.49 -26.25
C SER A 92 17.00 -5.43 -26.02
N TYR A 93 17.47 -4.49 -25.19
CA TYR A 93 18.87 -4.25 -24.90
C TYR A 93 19.42 -5.18 -23.81
N TYR A 94 18.75 -5.31 -22.67
CA TYR A 94 19.15 -6.19 -21.57
C TYR A 94 19.15 -7.66 -21.96
N LEU A 95 18.26 -8.09 -22.87
CA LEU A 95 18.28 -9.46 -23.40
C LEU A 95 19.49 -9.71 -24.31
N ARG A 96 20.12 -8.66 -24.84
CA ARG A 96 21.23 -8.74 -25.78
C ARG A 96 22.61 -8.68 -25.13
N GLU A 97 22.76 -7.96 -24.02
CA GLU A 97 24.07 -7.66 -23.44
C GLU A 97 24.51 -8.54 -22.26
N TYR A 98 23.58 -9.20 -21.56
CA TYR A 98 23.93 -9.99 -20.36
C TYR A 98 24.04 -11.49 -20.61
N ASP A 99 23.90 -11.95 -21.85
CA ASP A 99 24.18 -13.35 -22.16
C ASP A 99 25.68 -13.57 -22.36
N VAL A 100 26.41 -13.54 -21.25
CA VAL A 100 27.87 -13.80 -21.22
C VAL A 100 28.17 -15.25 -21.58
N MET A 101 27.20 -16.15 -21.37
CA MET A 101 27.37 -17.59 -21.60
C MET A 101 26.89 -17.94 -23.00
N SER A 102 27.69 -18.75 -23.71
CA SER A 102 27.20 -19.41 -24.92
C SER A 102 25.96 -20.26 -24.60
N PRO A 103 25.00 -20.42 -25.54
CA PRO A 103 23.87 -21.32 -25.35
C PRO A 103 24.28 -22.74 -24.91
N GLU A 104 25.46 -23.20 -25.33
CA GLU A 104 26.02 -24.49 -24.92
C GLU A 104 26.47 -24.50 -23.45
N GLU A 105 27.15 -23.44 -23.00
CA GLU A 105 27.62 -23.32 -21.62
C GLU A 105 26.45 -23.18 -20.64
N ARG A 106 25.38 -22.50 -21.06
CA ARG A 106 24.14 -22.41 -20.29
C ARG A 106 23.52 -23.79 -20.06
N ARG A 107 23.43 -24.62 -21.10
CA ARG A 107 22.93 -26.00 -20.98
C ARG A 107 23.79 -26.83 -20.03
N LEU A 108 25.10 -26.73 -20.17
CA LEU A 108 26.03 -27.43 -19.28
C LEU A 108 25.86 -27.00 -17.81
N TYR A 109 25.67 -25.70 -17.56
CA TYR A 109 25.41 -25.18 -16.22
C TYR A 109 24.10 -25.73 -15.63
N GLU A 110 23.03 -25.74 -16.42
CA GLU A 110 21.74 -26.31 -16.03
C GLU A 110 21.85 -27.80 -15.71
N ASP A 111 22.52 -28.57 -16.57
CA ASP A 111 22.76 -30.00 -16.38
C ASP A 111 23.55 -30.28 -15.09
N CYS A 112 24.63 -29.51 -14.84
CA CYS A 112 25.40 -29.60 -13.61
C CYS A 112 24.53 -29.32 -12.37
N ASN A 113 23.69 -28.28 -12.44
CA ASN A 113 22.83 -27.89 -11.32
C ASN A 113 21.72 -28.91 -11.07
N ASN A 114 21.13 -29.46 -12.14
CA ASN A 114 20.13 -30.52 -12.09
C ASN A 114 20.71 -31.80 -11.48
N ALA A 115 21.91 -32.20 -11.89
CA ALA A 115 22.61 -33.34 -11.31
C ALA A 115 22.88 -33.14 -9.81
N ARG A 116 23.29 -31.93 -9.40
CA ARG A 116 23.51 -31.58 -7.98
C ARG A 116 22.21 -31.66 -7.16
N ILE A 117 21.11 -31.10 -7.67
CA ILE A 117 19.80 -31.15 -7.01
C ILE A 117 19.33 -32.60 -6.90
N HIS A 118 19.46 -33.38 -7.97
CA HIS A 118 19.11 -34.79 -8.00
C HIS A 118 19.91 -35.60 -6.96
N ALA A 119 21.23 -35.41 -6.90
CA ALA A 119 22.08 -36.06 -5.90
C ALA A 119 21.69 -35.69 -4.46
N ASN A 120 21.37 -34.41 -4.20
CA ASN A 120 20.87 -33.96 -2.90
C ASN A 120 19.54 -34.61 -2.53
N MET A 121 18.61 -34.71 -3.49
CA MET A 121 17.33 -35.39 -3.29
C MET A 121 17.53 -36.87 -2.98
N MET A 122 18.35 -37.57 -3.76
CA MET A 122 18.67 -38.99 -3.53
C MET A 122 19.31 -39.22 -2.16
N ALA A 123 20.24 -38.36 -1.75
CA ALA A 123 20.84 -38.44 -0.42
C ALA A 123 19.80 -38.27 0.71
N LEU A 124 18.82 -37.38 0.53
CA LEU A 124 17.71 -37.22 1.47
C LEU A 124 16.80 -38.44 1.50
N PHE A 125 16.47 -39.01 0.33
CA PHE A 125 15.69 -40.25 0.24
C PHE A 125 16.39 -41.40 0.94
N ASN A 126 17.68 -41.62 0.68
CA ASN A 126 18.46 -42.68 1.32
C ASN A 126 18.52 -42.54 2.85
N LYS A 127 18.70 -41.30 3.35
CA LYS A 127 18.64 -41.03 4.80
C LYS A 127 17.29 -41.41 5.39
N ARG A 128 16.18 -41.03 4.73
CA ARG A 128 14.82 -41.37 5.17
C ARG A 128 14.53 -42.87 5.09
N ALA A 129 15.03 -43.54 4.06
CA ALA A 129 14.89 -44.98 3.88
C ALA A 129 15.57 -45.75 5.01
N SER A 130 16.75 -45.29 5.46
CA SER A 130 17.50 -45.91 6.56
C SER A 130 16.82 -45.80 7.93
N VAL A 131 15.87 -44.87 8.11
CA VAL A 131 15.17 -44.70 9.38
C VAL A 131 14.27 -45.93 9.64
N PRO A 132 14.35 -46.59 10.81
CA PRO A 132 13.46 -47.70 11.15
C PRO A 132 11.98 -47.29 11.16
N ALA A 133 11.09 -48.20 10.75
CA ALA A 133 9.65 -47.93 10.58
C ALA A 133 8.98 -47.28 11.80
N HIS A 134 9.34 -47.70 13.02
CA HIS A 134 8.78 -47.15 14.26
C HIS A 134 9.15 -45.67 14.53
N ARG A 135 10.20 -45.14 13.90
CA ARG A 135 10.60 -43.72 14.00
C ARG A 135 10.07 -42.89 12.82
N LYS A 136 9.41 -43.51 11.85
CA LYS A 136 8.74 -42.81 10.76
C LYS A 136 7.39 -42.31 11.28
N ASN A 137 7.09 -41.03 11.07
CA ASN A 137 5.80 -40.47 11.48
C ASN A 137 4.67 -41.10 10.64
N PRO A 138 3.72 -41.83 11.25
CA PRO A 138 2.66 -42.52 10.51
C PRO A 138 1.73 -41.54 9.77
N ALA A 139 1.54 -40.33 10.32
CA ALA A 139 0.75 -39.26 9.69
C ALA A 139 1.32 -38.76 8.34
N ARG A 140 2.62 -38.99 8.05
CA ARG A 140 3.22 -38.64 6.74
C ARG A 140 3.16 -39.80 5.74
N GLN A 141 3.14 -41.05 6.20
CA GLN A 141 3.02 -42.22 5.32
C GLN A 141 1.62 -42.32 4.69
N ALA A 142 0.58 -41.92 5.42
CA ALA A 142 -0.79 -41.87 4.90
C ALA A 142 -1.00 -40.84 3.78
N ALA A 143 -0.07 -39.88 3.60
CA ALA A 143 -0.15 -38.86 2.55
C ALA A 143 0.60 -39.24 1.26
N GLU A 144 1.30 -40.38 1.24
CA GLU A 144 2.17 -40.81 0.12
C GLU A 144 1.46 -41.77 -0.86
N PHE A 145 0.15 -42.04 -0.70
CA PHE A 145 -0.55 -43.03 -1.52
C PHE A 145 -1.39 -42.49 -2.71
N ASP A 146 -1.59 -41.18 -2.86
CA ASP A 146 -2.43 -40.67 -3.97
C ASP A 146 -1.62 -39.80 -4.95
N LEU A 147 -0.71 -40.41 -5.70
CA LEU A 147 -0.46 -39.97 -7.08
C LEU A 147 -1.43 -40.75 -7.98
N VAL A 148 -2.72 -40.47 -7.80
CA VAL A 148 -3.77 -40.88 -8.74
C VAL A 148 -3.53 -40.04 -10.00
N ASP A 149 -3.29 -40.70 -11.14
CA ASP A 149 -3.28 -40.05 -12.45
C ASP A 149 -4.53 -39.14 -12.56
N PRO A 150 -4.41 -37.86 -12.96
CA PRO A 150 -5.56 -36.99 -13.04
C PRO A 150 -6.55 -37.57 -14.06
N ALA A 151 -7.63 -38.17 -13.56
CA ALA A 151 -8.72 -38.66 -14.40
C ALA A 151 -9.22 -37.52 -15.31
N PRO A 152 -9.53 -37.79 -16.59
CA PRO A 152 -9.97 -36.76 -17.52
C PRO A 152 -11.22 -36.07 -16.98
N ALA A 153 -11.17 -34.74 -16.91
CA ALA A 153 -12.13 -33.89 -16.22
C ALA A 153 -13.58 -34.15 -16.66
N SER A 154 -14.35 -34.80 -15.77
CA SER A 154 -15.80 -34.90 -15.83
C SER A 154 -16.43 -33.58 -15.39
N LYS A 155 -17.27 -32.99 -16.26
CA LYS A 155 -17.82 -31.62 -16.19
C LYS A 155 -18.99 -31.42 -15.22
N HIS A 156 -18.95 -31.99 -14.03
CA HIS A 156 -19.95 -31.67 -13.01
C HIS A 156 -19.30 -31.57 -11.62
N ILE A 157 -19.00 -30.32 -11.20
CA ILE A 157 -18.66 -30.00 -9.82
C ILE A 157 -19.77 -29.09 -9.29
N VAL A 158 -20.61 -29.67 -8.43
CA VAL A 158 -21.45 -28.91 -7.49
C VAL A 158 -20.53 -28.39 -6.39
N SER A 159 -20.53 -27.08 -6.19
CA SER A 159 -19.69 -26.34 -5.24
C SER A 159 -20.07 -26.65 -3.79
N ALA A 160 -19.43 -27.65 -3.18
CA ALA A 160 -19.43 -27.83 -1.73
C ALA A 160 -18.19 -27.16 -1.13
N ALA A 161 -18.38 -26.05 -0.41
CA ALA A 161 -17.31 -25.31 0.23
C ALA A 161 -16.57 -26.17 1.28
N PRO A 162 -15.23 -26.16 1.32
CA PRO A 162 -14.47 -26.88 2.34
C PRO A 162 -14.68 -26.26 3.72
N LYS A 163 -15.06 -27.07 4.71
CA LYS A 163 -15.20 -26.63 6.11
C LYS A 163 -13.84 -26.16 6.65
N PRO A 164 -13.75 -25.01 7.33
CA PRO A 164 -12.48 -24.52 7.85
C PRO A 164 -11.97 -25.43 8.98
N SER A 165 -10.79 -26.02 8.78
CA SER A 165 -10.08 -26.72 9.85
C SER A 165 -9.70 -25.73 10.94
N ARG A 166 -10.18 -25.98 12.16
CA ARG A 166 -9.97 -25.11 13.32
C ARG A 166 -8.55 -25.32 13.84
N ASN A 167 -7.57 -24.66 13.21
CA ASN A 167 -6.19 -24.64 13.71
C ASN A 167 -6.15 -23.87 15.05
N LYS A 168 -6.14 -24.59 16.18
CA LYS A 168 -5.72 -24.05 17.49
C LYS A 168 -4.21 -23.78 17.45
N LYS A 169 -3.77 -22.80 16.66
CA LYS A 169 -2.53 -22.08 16.95
C LYS A 169 -2.90 -21.03 17.98
N VAL A 170 -2.84 -21.42 19.24
CA VAL A 170 -2.58 -20.45 20.31
C VAL A 170 -1.32 -19.74 19.87
N GLN A 171 -1.42 -18.44 19.61
CA GLN A 171 -0.26 -17.58 19.46
C GLN A 171 0.43 -17.60 20.82
N ALA A 172 1.32 -18.57 21.02
CA ALA A 172 2.28 -18.49 22.11
C ALA A 172 3.20 -17.33 21.73
N GLU A 173 2.94 -16.16 22.31
CA GLU A 173 3.88 -15.05 22.31
C GLU A 173 5.23 -15.62 22.78
N LYS A 174 6.18 -15.71 21.86
CA LYS A 174 7.53 -16.13 22.21
C LYS A 174 8.04 -15.04 23.16
N PRO A 175 8.44 -15.35 24.41
CA PRO A 175 9.01 -14.32 25.27
C PRO A 175 10.20 -13.74 24.51
N GLY A 176 10.15 -12.42 24.28
CA GLY A 176 11.19 -11.70 23.57
C GLY A 176 12.53 -12.03 24.22
N ARG A 177 13.46 -12.60 23.45
CA ARG A 177 14.85 -12.72 23.90
C ARG A 177 15.47 -11.33 23.86
N TYR A 178 15.13 -10.56 24.87
CA TYR A 178 15.66 -9.25 25.17
C TYR A 178 17.06 -9.47 25.75
N TYR A 179 18.07 -9.14 24.95
CA TYR A 179 19.52 -9.19 25.23
C TYR A 179 20.22 -10.56 25.12
N ASP A 180 20.64 -10.89 23.90
CA ASP A 180 21.96 -11.48 23.68
C ASP A 180 22.54 -10.90 22.37
N LEU A 181 22.83 -9.60 22.39
CA LEU A 181 23.62 -8.90 21.35
C LEU A 181 25.14 -9.19 21.48
N LYS A 182 25.51 -10.25 22.20
CA LYS A 182 26.91 -10.62 22.43
C LYS A 182 27.36 -11.56 21.30
N PRO A 183 28.36 -11.21 20.51
CA PRO A 183 28.86 -12.09 19.46
C PRO A 183 29.36 -13.41 20.06
N ARG A 184 28.81 -14.53 19.56
CA ARG A 184 29.09 -15.91 20.01
C ARG A 184 30.57 -16.32 19.99
N HIS A 185 31.43 -15.58 19.30
CA HIS A 185 32.84 -15.91 19.14
C HIS A 185 33.75 -15.32 20.22
N ILE A 186 33.27 -14.37 21.03
CA ILE A 186 34.08 -13.74 22.09
C ILE A 186 33.99 -14.52 23.41
N PHE A 187 32.85 -15.17 23.67
CA PHE A 187 32.64 -15.98 24.87
C PHE A 187 32.38 -17.44 24.49
N ARG A 188 33.45 -18.17 24.16
CA ARG A 188 33.41 -19.63 24.20
C ARG A 188 33.53 -20.03 25.67
N PRO A 189 32.52 -20.64 26.32
CA PRO A 189 32.76 -21.26 27.61
C PRO A 189 33.84 -22.32 27.40
N GLU A 190 34.92 -22.24 28.18
CA GLU A 190 35.94 -23.29 28.30
C GLU A 190 35.21 -24.63 28.39
N GLY A 191 35.32 -25.44 27.34
CA GLY A 191 34.69 -26.75 27.32
C GLY A 191 35.19 -27.56 28.51
N SER A 192 34.33 -28.40 29.09
CA SER A 192 34.67 -29.24 30.25
C SER A 192 35.91 -30.13 30.08
N LYS A 193 36.44 -30.23 28.85
CA LYS A 193 37.64 -30.96 28.49
C LYS A 193 38.95 -30.25 28.83
N HIS A 194 38.95 -28.97 29.21
CA HIS A 194 40.17 -28.18 29.48
C HIS A 194 40.23 -27.55 30.89
N ARG A 195 39.39 -27.98 31.83
CA ARG A 195 39.63 -27.66 33.25
C ARG A 195 40.88 -28.41 33.73
N LYS A 196 41.92 -27.65 34.07
CA LYS A 196 43.04 -28.12 34.89
C LYS A 196 42.56 -28.45 36.29
#